data_AF-A0A1F3M3U7-F1
#
_entry.id   AF-A0A1F3M3U7-F1
#
_cell.length_a   1.000
_cell.length_b   1.000
_cell.length_c   1.000
_cell.angle_alpha   90.00
_cell.angle_beta   90.00
_cell.angle_gamma   90.00
#
_symmetry.space_group_name_H-M   'P 1'
#
loop_
_entity.id
_entity.type
_entity.pdbx_description
1 polymer ?
#
loop_
_entity_poly.entity_id
_entity_poly.type
_entity_poly.pdbx_seq_one_letter_code
_entity_poly.pdbx_strand_id
1 'polypeptide(L)'
;MMRMRNFIISILGIALTTGGTAAAQKFFSTRKLPFCGTLTNEFAPVIYKNGLVYCSDKRNTILLSYTDLQNKYLTDIYWSEQKKSGKFGNPQNFSKEIATQYYEGPVTFSSDGNTIYFTRSMDITKKRGNSMRGDSVLGIFSSEFVNGEWTAPKQFPYSRLNINTAYPCLSDDGRQLFFCSTDPRGYGGYDIYVSEIVNGQPRNPVNLGIKINTPENDGYPFLHKSGRLYFSSRGHGGRGGLDIFYTQFVNGEWMDPVAMPDPFNTINDDFGLVFNASADTAFFTSTRGNSMDIYMAYSTLPVFNECNEQQINEYCYTFYEAHAMTLDTTLFNYEWDLGDGTRKRGLTADHCFAKTGNYTILLNVIDLVTREVYYNEATYSLLVEDIKQPYITAVDTAYVGTDIQFSALKSNLDFTIAGYYWDFGDASRAENRDALHTFRRPGIYNVQLGVTGTVADENAFPDKACVIKKIVVMQRNR
;
A
#
# COMPACT_ATOMS: atom_id res chain seq x y z
N MET A 1 -67.74 -35.90 -25.39
CA MET A 1 -67.67 -34.43 -25.21
C MET A 1 -67.02 -34.24 -23.84
N MET A 2 -65.75 -33.90 -23.63
CA MET A 2 -64.79 -33.08 -24.36
C MET A 2 -63.39 -33.55 -23.89
N ARG A 3 -62.50 -33.88 -24.84
CA ARG A 3 -61.06 -34.05 -24.58
C ARG A 3 -60.47 -32.67 -24.32
N MET A 4 -59.61 -32.51 -23.31
CA MET A 4 -58.53 -31.53 -23.39
C MET A 4 -57.30 -32.00 -22.60
N ARG A 5 -56.19 -32.03 -23.33
CA ARG A 5 -54.81 -32.37 -22.93
C ARG A 5 -54.32 -31.40 -21.85
N ASN A 6 -53.72 -31.92 -20.78
CA ASN A 6 -52.76 -31.14 -20.00
C ASN A 6 -51.35 -31.54 -20.43
N PHE A 7 -50.67 -30.56 -21.00
CA PHE A 7 -49.26 -30.63 -21.38
C PHE A 7 -48.40 -30.70 -20.12
N ILE A 8 -47.52 -31.70 -20.06
CA ILE A 8 -46.39 -31.71 -19.13
C ILE A 8 -45.35 -30.74 -19.73
N ILE A 9 -45.29 -29.53 -19.18
CA ILE A 9 -44.17 -28.62 -19.41
C ILE A 9 -43.16 -28.90 -18.29
N SER A 10 -42.14 -29.69 -18.62
CA SER A 10 -40.95 -29.83 -17.77
C SER A 10 -40.19 -28.51 -17.80
N ILE A 11 -40.42 -27.66 -16.79
CA ILE A 11 -39.57 -26.51 -16.52
C ILE A 11 -38.28 -27.06 -15.95
N LEU A 12 -37.28 -27.21 -16.82
CA LEU A 12 -35.90 -27.41 -16.44
C LEU A 12 -35.46 -26.14 -15.70
N GLY A 13 -35.43 -26.20 -14.37
CA GLY A 13 -34.88 -25.13 -13.54
C GLY A 13 -33.40 -25.00 -13.86
N ILE A 14 -33.06 -24.06 -14.74
CA ILE A 14 -31.69 -23.58 -14.90
C ILE A 14 -31.38 -22.84 -13.59
N ALA A 15 -30.66 -23.50 -12.71
CA ALA A 15 -29.99 -22.85 -11.60
C ALA A 15 -28.96 -21.90 -12.22
N LEU A 16 -29.35 -20.64 -12.42
CA LEU A 16 -28.42 -19.53 -12.53
C LEU A 16 -27.72 -19.42 -11.19
N THR A 17 -26.60 -20.11 -11.05
CA THR A 17 -25.63 -19.79 -10.01
C THR A 17 -25.09 -18.42 -10.36
N THR A 18 -25.61 -17.39 -9.68
CA THR A 18 -24.99 -16.09 -9.59
C THR A 18 -23.66 -16.26 -8.86
N GLY A 19 -22.64 -16.73 -9.59
CA GLY A 19 -21.25 -16.80 -9.14
C GLY A 19 -20.69 -15.40 -9.14
N GLY A 20 -21.03 -14.62 -8.13
CA GLY A 20 -20.64 -13.22 -8.09
C GLY A 20 -20.92 -12.62 -6.73
N THR A 21 -20.20 -13.09 -5.69
CA THR A 21 -19.81 -12.36 -4.47
C THR A 21 -19.18 -13.35 -3.48
N ALA A 22 -17.96 -13.82 -3.75
CA ALA A 22 -17.18 -14.59 -2.76
C ALA A 22 -15.67 -14.29 -2.78
N ALA A 23 -15.22 -13.33 -3.60
CA ALA A 23 -13.78 -13.04 -3.73
C ALA A 23 -13.26 -12.04 -2.68
N ALA A 24 -14.12 -11.18 -2.11
CA ALA A 24 -13.70 -10.17 -1.14
C ALA A 24 -13.32 -10.75 0.24
N GLN A 25 -13.78 -11.96 0.55
CA GLN A 25 -13.46 -12.64 1.82
C GLN A 25 -12.01 -13.18 1.89
N LYS A 26 -11.20 -13.06 0.82
CA LYS A 26 -10.10 -14.01 0.60
C LYS A 26 -8.71 -13.62 1.12
N PHE A 27 -8.41 -12.34 1.35
CA PHE A 27 -7.01 -11.91 1.51
C PHE A 27 -6.64 -11.20 2.81
N PHE A 28 -7.61 -10.79 3.61
CA PHE A 28 -7.38 -10.21 4.92
C PHE A 28 -8.29 -10.88 5.94
N SER A 29 -7.71 -11.25 7.08
CA SER A 29 -8.45 -11.64 8.26
C SER A 29 -8.43 -10.47 9.24
N THR A 30 -9.49 -10.33 10.03
CA THR A 30 -9.62 -9.27 11.04
C THR A 30 -9.82 -9.83 12.43
N ARG A 31 -9.25 -9.15 13.43
CA ARG A 31 -9.55 -9.41 14.85
C ARG A 31 -9.63 -8.11 15.64
N LYS A 32 -10.55 -8.04 16.61
CA LYS A 32 -10.61 -6.97 17.61
C LYS A 32 -9.35 -7.01 18.48
N LEU A 33 -8.76 -5.85 18.77
CA LEU A 33 -7.59 -5.78 19.65
C LEU A 33 -7.98 -6.00 21.12
N PRO A 34 -7.14 -6.71 21.90
CA PRO A 34 -7.52 -7.19 23.23
C PRO A 34 -7.66 -6.08 24.29
N PHE A 35 -7.09 -4.90 24.03
CA PHE A 35 -7.22 -3.76 24.93
C PHE A 35 -8.52 -2.98 24.75
N CYS A 36 -9.29 -3.25 23.68
CA CYS A 36 -10.55 -2.58 23.43
C CYS A 36 -11.62 -3.07 24.41
N GLY A 37 -12.20 -2.14 25.18
CA GLY A 37 -13.16 -2.43 26.23
C GLY A 37 -14.55 -2.78 25.69
N THR A 38 -15.48 -3.06 26.60
CA THR A 38 -16.92 -3.20 26.30
C THR A 38 -17.74 -1.98 26.73
N LEU A 39 -17.13 -1.08 27.53
CA LEU A 39 -17.75 0.12 28.09
C LEU A 39 -16.95 1.39 27.78
N THR A 40 -15.92 1.26 26.93
CA THR A 40 -15.05 2.34 26.49
C THR A 40 -14.98 2.33 24.97
N ASN A 41 -14.60 3.46 24.40
CA ASN A 41 -14.37 3.64 22.98
C ASN A 41 -12.87 3.76 22.76
N GLU A 42 -12.30 2.93 21.90
CA GLU A 42 -10.92 3.00 21.42
C GLU A 42 -10.94 3.23 19.90
N PHE A 43 -10.37 4.35 19.44
CA PHE A 43 -10.52 4.75 18.04
C PHE A 43 -9.33 5.54 17.49
N ALA A 44 -9.32 5.70 16.15
CA ALA A 44 -8.29 6.39 15.37
C ALA A 44 -6.86 5.90 15.68
N PRO A 45 -6.55 4.61 15.42
CA PRO A 45 -5.22 4.05 15.62
C PRO A 45 -4.18 4.71 14.72
N VAL A 46 -2.96 4.83 15.24
CA VAL A 46 -1.76 5.27 14.52
C VAL A 46 -0.61 4.37 14.91
N ILE A 47 0.15 3.89 13.92
CA ILE A 47 1.37 3.11 14.17
C ILE A 47 2.46 4.07 14.64
N TYR A 48 3.06 3.78 15.79
CA TYR A 48 4.14 4.57 16.36
C TYR A 48 5.19 3.67 17.01
N LYS A 49 6.43 3.76 16.53
CA LYS A 49 7.54 2.91 16.95
C LYS A 49 7.14 1.43 16.88
N ASN A 50 7.24 0.71 18.00
CA ASN A 50 6.87 -0.71 18.10
C ASN A 50 5.45 -0.92 18.65
N GLY A 51 4.51 0.02 18.47
CA GLY A 51 3.17 -0.09 19.04
C GLY A 51 2.11 0.73 18.32
N LEU A 52 0.98 0.89 19.00
CA LEU A 52 -0.15 1.69 18.54
C LEU A 52 -0.43 2.83 19.50
N VAL A 53 -0.62 4.02 18.95
CA VAL A 53 -1.22 5.17 19.61
C VAL A 53 -2.67 5.30 19.16
N TYR A 54 -3.59 5.63 20.06
CA TYR A 54 -5.01 5.74 19.77
C TYR A 54 -5.73 6.63 20.78
N CYS A 55 -6.95 7.05 20.46
CA CYS A 55 -7.82 7.77 21.38
C CYS A 55 -8.61 6.79 22.25
N SER A 56 -8.80 7.11 23.53
CA SER A 56 -9.73 6.39 24.40
C SER A 56 -10.48 7.34 25.34
N ASP A 57 -11.75 7.05 25.61
CA ASP A 57 -12.56 7.71 26.66
C ASP A 57 -12.48 6.97 28.00
N LYS A 58 -11.51 6.06 28.16
CA LYS A 58 -11.25 5.34 29.40
C LYS A 58 -10.92 6.30 30.55
N ARG A 59 -11.62 6.12 31.66
CA ARG A 59 -11.39 6.89 32.89
C ARG A 59 -10.03 6.56 33.50
N ASN A 60 -9.17 7.57 33.65
CA ASN A 60 -7.82 7.42 34.19
C ASN A 60 -7.68 7.85 35.68
N THR A 61 -8.68 8.54 36.25
CA THR A 61 -8.65 9.05 37.64
C THR A 61 -9.94 8.79 38.41
N ILE A 62 -9.80 8.29 39.65
CA ILE A 62 -10.92 7.96 40.56
C ILE A 62 -11.47 9.22 41.25
N LEU A 63 -10.63 10.24 41.49
CA LEU A 63 -10.95 11.41 42.34
C LEU A 63 -11.68 12.56 41.61
N LEU A 64 -11.44 12.74 40.31
CA LEU A 64 -12.05 13.80 39.51
C LEU A 64 -12.17 13.32 38.05
N SER A 65 -13.30 13.56 37.40
CA SER A 65 -13.51 13.20 36.00
C SER A 65 -14.14 14.35 35.25
N TYR A 66 -13.64 14.58 34.04
CA TYR A 66 -14.13 15.62 33.14
C TYR A 66 -14.98 14.99 32.06
N THR A 67 -16.12 15.61 31.80
CA THR A 67 -17.09 15.18 30.80
C THR A 67 -17.44 16.32 29.85
N ASP A 68 -18.09 16.00 28.74
CA ASP A 68 -18.90 16.97 28.01
C ASP A 68 -20.21 17.29 28.77
N LEU A 69 -21.09 18.09 28.14
CA LEU A 69 -22.40 18.47 28.68
C LEU A 69 -23.41 17.31 28.71
N GLN A 70 -23.10 16.20 28.05
CA GLN A 70 -23.89 14.98 27.99
C GLN A 70 -23.38 13.92 28.98
N ASN A 71 -22.45 14.29 29.88
CA ASN A 71 -21.77 13.40 30.83
C ASN A 71 -20.93 12.30 30.18
N LYS A 72 -20.52 12.47 28.92
CA LYS A 72 -19.57 11.55 28.26
C LYS A 72 -18.14 11.93 28.64
N TYR A 73 -17.31 10.94 28.94
CA TYR A 73 -15.90 11.17 29.22
C TYR A 73 -15.19 11.76 28.00
N LEU A 74 -14.29 12.70 28.25
CA LEU A 74 -13.42 13.27 27.23
C LEU A 74 -12.32 12.26 26.87
N THR A 75 -11.84 12.33 25.62
CA THR A 75 -10.86 11.38 25.12
C THR A 75 -9.45 11.85 25.41
N ASP A 76 -8.57 10.88 25.66
CA ASP A 76 -7.15 11.07 25.89
C ASP A 76 -6.36 10.14 24.94
N ILE A 77 -5.06 10.38 24.80
CA ILE A 77 -4.17 9.65 23.90
C ILE A 77 -3.50 8.52 24.69
N TYR A 78 -3.69 7.29 24.23
CA TYR A 78 -3.12 6.09 24.83
C TYR A 78 -2.13 5.42 23.88
N TRP A 79 -1.20 4.68 24.45
CA TRP A 79 -0.25 3.83 23.74
C TRP A 79 -0.26 2.40 24.27
N SER A 80 -0.16 1.45 23.35
CA SER A 80 0.02 0.04 23.64
C SER A 80 1.16 -0.53 22.81
N GLU A 81 2.16 -1.06 23.49
CA GLU A 81 3.29 -1.75 22.87
C GLU A 81 2.82 -3.01 22.13
N GLN A 82 3.31 -3.22 20.91
CA GLN A 82 3.16 -4.48 20.19
C GLN A 82 4.27 -5.45 20.60
N LYS A 83 3.87 -6.56 21.21
CA LYS A 83 4.73 -7.68 21.59
C LYS A 83 4.88 -8.69 20.44
N LYS A 84 5.76 -9.68 20.61
CA LYS A 84 5.90 -10.82 19.68
C LYS A 84 4.54 -11.48 19.42
N SER A 85 4.32 -11.99 18.19
CA SER A 85 3.06 -12.60 17.71
C SER A 85 1.85 -11.66 17.58
N GLY A 86 2.06 -10.34 17.50
CA GLY A 86 0.99 -9.36 17.28
C GLY A 86 0.05 -9.17 18.47
N LYS A 87 0.48 -9.58 19.67
CA LYS A 87 -0.22 -9.29 20.93
C LYS A 87 0.14 -7.89 21.40
N PHE A 88 -0.78 -7.20 22.06
CA PHE A 88 -0.53 -5.87 22.59
C PHE A 88 -0.40 -5.89 24.12
N GLY A 89 0.48 -5.03 24.65
CA GLY A 89 0.60 -4.76 26.07
C GLY A 89 -0.57 -3.96 26.63
N ASN A 90 -0.56 -3.74 27.94
CA ASN A 90 -1.58 -2.95 28.61
C ASN A 90 -1.53 -1.48 28.13
N PRO A 91 -2.68 -0.82 27.92
CA PRO A 91 -2.74 0.60 27.60
C PRO A 91 -2.09 1.47 28.67
N GLN A 92 -1.34 2.47 28.22
CA GLN A 92 -0.76 3.52 29.06
C GLN A 92 -1.10 4.88 28.45
N ASN A 93 -1.25 5.92 29.28
CA ASN A 93 -1.34 7.28 28.74
C ASN A 93 -0.05 7.59 27.95
N PHE A 94 -0.18 8.21 26.78
CA PHE A 94 0.91 8.38 25.83
C PHE A 94 2.03 9.29 26.36
N SER A 95 1.68 10.40 27.01
CA SER A 95 2.65 11.38 27.53
C SER A 95 1.96 12.31 28.52
N LYS A 96 2.62 12.53 29.67
CA LYS A 96 2.12 13.46 30.69
C LYS A 96 2.24 14.93 30.26
N GLU A 97 3.19 15.23 29.38
CA GLU A 97 3.47 16.56 28.83
C GLU A 97 2.38 16.98 27.83
N ILE A 98 1.82 16.00 27.12
CA ILE A 98 0.69 16.20 26.22
C ILE A 98 -0.62 16.11 26.99
N ALA A 99 -0.80 15.14 27.89
CA ALA A 99 -2.06 14.87 28.55
C ALA A 99 -2.66 16.13 29.22
N THR A 100 -3.91 16.43 28.86
CA THR A 100 -4.71 17.46 29.55
C THR A 100 -6.05 16.91 30.00
N GLN A 101 -6.80 17.72 30.77
CA GLN A 101 -8.17 17.41 31.17
C GLN A 101 -9.20 17.56 30.02
N TYR A 102 -8.73 17.80 28.80
CA TYR A 102 -9.56 18.17 27.64
C TYR A 102 -9.61 17.04 26.62
N TYR A 103 -10.41 17.23 25.57
CA TYR A 103 -10.43 16.30 24.44
C TYR A 103 -9.08 16.34 23.71
N GLU A 104 -8.46 15.16 23.56
CA GLU A 104 -7.19 14.97 22.86
C GLU A 104 -7.23 13.81 21.88
N GLY A 105 -6.45 13.98 20.82
CA GLY A 105 -6.40 13.09 19.67
C GLY A 105 -7.58 13.31 18.71
N PRO A 106 -7.57 12.72 17.51
CA PRO A 106 -6.54 11.87 16.90
C PRO A 106 -5.19 12.55 16.67
N VAL A 107 -4.16 11.74 16.39
CA VAL A 107 -2.76 12.15 16.26
C VAL A 107 -2.15 11.71 14.92
N THR A 108 -0.96 12.19 14.61
CA THR A 108 -0.06 11.66 13.57
C THR A 108 1.40 11.98 13.96
N PHE A 109 2.36 11.24 13.41
CA PHE A 109 3.78 11.36 13.73
C PHE A 109 4.62 11.55 12.48
N SER A 110 5.77 12.22 12.62
CA SER A 110 6.85 12.12 11.64
C SER A 110 7.40 10.69 11.56
N SER A 111 8.03 10.37 10.43
CA SER A 111 8.58 9.03 10.17
C SER A 111 9.69 8.63 11.15
N ASP A 112 10.43 9.60 11.70
CA ASP A 112 11.40 9.39 12.77
C ASP A 112 10.77 9.30 14.18
N GLY A 113 9.47 9.58 14.30
CA GLY A 113 8.71 9.57 15.53
C GLY A 113 9.00 10.73 16.49
N ASN A 114 9.72 11.76 16.05
CA ASN A 114 10.12 12.88 16.92
C ASN A 114 9.17 14.07 16.85
N THR A 115 8.30 14.17 15.86
CA THR A 115 7.26 15.20 15.77
C THR A 115 5.89 14.55 15.90
N ILE A 116 5.01 15.13 16.71
CA ILE A 116 3.59 14.76 16.79
C ILE A 116 2.72 15.93 16.38
N TYR A 117 1.67 15.66 15.60
CA TYR A 117 0.53 16.58 15.44
C TYR A 117 -0.70 15.90 16.05
N PHE A 118 -1.51 16.65 16.79
CA PHE A 118 -2.69 16.09 17.45
C PHE A 118 -3.83 17.10 17.55
N THR A 119 -5.05 16.58 17.57
CA THR A 119 -6.26 17.38 17.78
C THR A 119 -6.44 17.65 19.27
N ARG A 120 -6.83 18.88 19.63
CA ARG A 120 -7.16 19.27 21.01
C ARG A 120 -8.22 20.36 21.03
N SER A 121 -9.05 20.39 22.07
CA SER A 121 -9.92 21.55 22.38
C SER A 121 -9.12 22.85 22.57
N MET A 122 -9.46 23.90 21.81
CA MET A 122 -8.82 25.22 21.87
C MET A 122 -9.40 26.14 22.95
N ASP A 123 -10.73 26.17 23.10
CA ASP A 123 -11.37 27.04 24.09
C ASP A 123 -11.60 26.30 25.40
N ILE A 124 -10.66 26.52 26.33
CA ILE A 124 -10.62 25.89 27.65
C ILE A 124 -11.24 26.77 28.75
N THR A 125 -11.67 27.99 28.39
CA THR A 125 -12.20 28.98 29.34
C THR A 125 -13.70 28.77 29.63
N LYS A 126 -14.39 28.03 28.76
CA LYS A 126 -15.82 27.72 28.86
C LYS A 126 -16.09 26.41 29.62
N LYS A 127 -15.93 26.43 30.95
CA LYS A 127 -16.31 25.30 31.83
C LYS A 127 -17.63 25.58 32.57
N ARG A 128 -18.38 24.52 32.87
CA ARG A 128 -19.45 24.51 33.89
C ARG A 128 -19.14 23.42 34.91
N GLY A 129 -18.49 23.79 36.02
CA GLY A 129 -17.97 22.82 36.99
C GLY A 129 -16.87 21.95 36.35
N ASN A 130 -16.98 20.63 36.50
CA ASN A 130 -16.06 19.66 35.87
C ASN A 130 -16.48 19.28 34.43
N SER A 131 -17.54 19.89 33.90
CA SER A 131 -17.98 19.65 32.52
C SER A 131 -17.46 20.72 31.58
N MET A 132 -16.79 20.29 30.51
CA MET A 132 -16.50 21.13 29.35
C MET A 132 -17.81 21.44 28.62
N ARG A 133 -18.03 22.71 28.22
CA ARG A 133 -19.16 22.98 27.34
C ARG A 133 -18.93 22.32 25.97
N GLY A 134 -19.97 21.71 25.42
CA GLY A 134 -19.94 21.00 24.14
C GLY A 134 -19.75 21.89 22.90
N ASP A 135 -19.53 23.20 23.08
CA ASP A 135 -19.18 24.18 22.03
C ASP A 135 -17.66 24.45 21.96
N SER A 136 -16.82 23.65 22.63
CA SER A 136 -15.37 23.79 22.54
C SER A 136 -14.89 23.42 21.14
N VAL A 137 -14.21 24.37 20.49
CA VAL A 137 -13.71 24.23 19.13
C VAL A 137 -12.41 23.43 19.12
N LEU A 138 -12.30 22.47 18.19
CA LEU A 138 -11.10 21.65 18.01
C LEU A 138 -10.07 22.39 17.16
N GLY A 139 -8.80 22.28 17.55
CA GLY A 139 -7.65 22.73 16.78
C GLY A 139 -6.56 21.68 16.74
N ILE A 140 -5.67 21.80 15.76
CA ILE A 140 -4.44 21.01 15.70
C ILE A 140 -3.33 21.73 16.46
N PHE A 141 -2.53 20.95 17.17
CA PHE A 141 -1.30 21.35 17.84
C PHE A 141 -0.16 20.43 17.42
N SER A 142 1.07 20.90 17.51
CA SER A 142 2.27 20.09 17.31
C SER A 142 3.22 20.13 18.51
N SER A 143 4.00 19.08 18.69
CA SER A 143 5.09 19.03 19.67
C SER A 143 6.27 18.24 19.09
N GLU A 144 7.48 18.61 19.49
CA GLU A 144 8.73 17.90 19.19
C GLU A 144 9.20 17.11 20.42
N PHE A 145 9.79 15.94 20.19
CA PHE A 145 10.43 15.09 21.20
C PHE A 145 11.91 15.42 21.27
N VAL A 146 12.33 16.05 22.36
CA VAL A 146 13.70 16.54 22.56
C VAL A 146 14.18 16.12 23.94
N ASN A 147 15.37 15.53 24.03
CA ASN A 147 16.00 15.10 25.29
C ASN A 147 15.12 14.16 26.17
N GLY A 148 14.28 13.33 25.55
CA GLY A 148 13.43 12.37 26.25
C GLY A 148 12.04 12.88 26.65
N GLU A 149 11.70 14.12 26.32
CA GLU A 149 10.43 14.75 26.67
C GLU A 149 9.78 15.44 25.46
N TRP A 150 8.45 15.53 25.47
CA TRP A 150 7.71 16.33 24.49
C TRP A 150 7.73 17.81 24.89
N THR A 151 8.09 18.67 23.95
CA THR A 151 8.08 20.13 24.12
C THR A 151 6.66 20.67 24.32
N ALA A 152 6.57 21.92 24.80
CA ALA A 152 5.29 22.62 24.93
C ALA A 152 4.53 22.67 23.58
N PRO A 153 3.26 22.23 23.53
CA PRO A 153 2.50 22.18 22.29
C PRO A 153 2.33 23.55 21.63
N LYS A 154 2.55 23.61 20.31
CA LYS A 154 2.39 24.80 19.46
C LYS A 154 1.12 24.66 18.64
N GLN A 155 0.25 25.67 18.68
CA GLN A 155 -0.98 25.64 17.88
C GLN A 155 -0.65 25.72 16.38
N PHE A 156 -1.33 24.90 15.59
CA PHE A 156 -1.30 25.00 14.13
C PHE A 156 -1.88 26.36 13.69
N PRO A 157 -1.17 27.15 12.86
CA PRO A 157 -1.55 28.54 12.57
C PRO A 157 -2.95 28.75 11.95
N TYR A 158 -3.51 27.71 11.32
CA TYR A 158 -4.83 27.77 10.68
C TYR A 158 -5.97 27.24 11.55
N SER A 159 -5.67 26.77 12.78
CA SER A 159 -6.69 26.46 13.78
C SER A 159 -7.29 27.77 14.31
N ARG A 160 -8.62 27.96 14.18
CA ARG A 160 -9.32 29.20 14.56
C ARG A 160 -10.52 28.88 15.46
N LEU A 161 -10.91 29.82 16.31
CA LEU A 161 -11.99 29.64 17.30
C LEU A 161 -13.41 29.56 16.71
N ASN A 162 -13.59 29.70 15.39
CA ASN A 162 -14.90 29.68 14.74
C ASN A 162 -15.11 28.48 13.80
N ILE A 163 -14.12 27.60 13.66
CA ILE A 163 -14.15 26.40 12.81
C ILE A 163 -13.39 25.27 13.50
N ASN A 164 -13.84 24.02 13.35
CA ASN A 164 -13.04 22.90 13.80
C ASN A 164 -11.89 22.63 12.83
N THR A 165 -10.72 22.30 13.36
CA THR A 165 -9.55 21.81 12.63
C THR A 165 -9.02 20.58 13.36
N ALA A 166 -9.10 19.41 12.73
CA ALA A 166 -8.92 18.12 13.40
C ALA A 166 -8.35 17.03 12.47
N TYR A 167 -8.12 15.83 13.02
CA TYR A 167 -7.75 14.62 12.27
C TYR A 167 -6.48 14.79 11.40
N PRO A 168 -5.35 15.17 12.01
CA PRO A 168 -4.11 15.40 11.26
C PRO A 168 -3.55 14.09 10.69
N CYS A 169 -2.95 14.16 9.50
CA CYS A 169 -2.13 13.12 8.89
C CYS A 169 -0.92 13.75 8.22
N LEU A 170 0.27 13.43 8.70
CA LEU A 170 1.52 13.90 8.12
C LEU A 170 2.00 12.90 7.05
N SER A 171 2.51 13.41 5.94
CA SER A 171 3.17 12.58 4.92
C SER A 171 4.47 12.00 5.45
N ASP A 172 4.89 10.85 4.91
CA ASP A 172 6.10 10.13 5.36
C ASP A 172 7.39 10.97 5.25
N ASP A 173 7.44 11.88 4.26
CA ASP A 173 8.51 12.83 4.03
C ASP A 173 8.40 14.12 4.88
N GLY A 174 7.34 14.27 5.67
CA GLY A 174 7.07 15.42 6.51
C GLY A 174 6.69 16.72 5.77
N ARG A 175 6.47 16.66 4.45
CA ARG A 175 6.25 17.86 3.61
C ARG A 175 4.80 18.25 3.44
N GLN A 176 3.85 17.38 3.77
CA GLN A 176 2.42 17.63 3.64
C GLN A 176 1.69 17.24 4.92
N LEU A 177 0.87 18.14 5.45
CA LEU A 177 -0.06 17.86 6.54
C LEU A 177 -1.48 17.89 5.99
N PHE A 178 -2.08 16.71 5.89
CA PHE A 178 -3.50 16.52 5.64
C PHE A 178 -4.26 16.70 6.95
N PHE A 179 -5.44 17.30 6.89
CA PHE A 179 -6.30 17.48 8.05
C PHE A 179 -7.74 17.77 7.64
N CYS A 180 -8.66 17.73 8.59
CA CYS A 180 -10.08 17.99 8.37
C CYS A 180 -10.50 19.33 8.95
N SER A 181 -11.38 20.06 8.27
CA SER A 181 -11.91 21.32 8.77
C SER A 181 -13.38 21.52 8.41
N THR A 182 -14.11 22.18 9.32
CA THR A 182 -15.49 22.65 9.09
C THR A 182 -15.51 24.10 8.57
N ASP A 183 -14.52 24.47 7.76
CA ASP A 183 -14.48 25.80 7.16
C ASP A 183 -15.69 25.98 6.23
N PRO A 184 -16.52 27.02 6.41
CA PRO A 184 -17.75 27.21 5.63
C PRO A 184 -17.51 27.45 4.14
N ARG A 185 -16.26 27.64 3.71
CA ARG A 185 -15.87 27.70 2.29
C ARG A 185 -15.66 26.32 1.65
N GLY A 186 -15.73 25.26 2.45
CA GLY A 186 -15.70 23.86 2.02
C GLY A 186 -17.01 23.40 1.36
N TYR A 187 -17.12 22.09 1.18
CA TYR A 187 -18.21 21.40 0.49
C TYR A 187 -19.25 20.80 1.45
N GLY A 188 -18.85 20.38 2.65
CA GLY A 188 -19.74 19.70 3.60
C GLY A 188 -19.43 19.98 5.07
N GLY A 189 -19.63 18.95 5.90
CA GLY A 189 -19.41 19.02 7.34
C GLY A 189 -17.93 19.15 7.66
N TYR A 190 -17.24 18.01 7.78
CA TYR A 190 -15.78 17.96 7.72
C TYR A 190 -15.32 17.74 6.29
N ASP A 191 -14.42 18.61 5.85
CA ASP A 191 -13.73 18.51 4.57
C ASP A 191 -12.24 18.23 4.82
N ILE A 192 -11.61 17.45 3.94
CA ILE A 192 -10.17 17.19 3.94
C ILE A 192 -9.43 18.31 3.19
N TYR A 193 -8.44 18.87 3.85
CA TYR A 193 -7.49 19.87 3.37
C TYR A 193 -6.07 19.32 3.43
N VAL A 194 -5.17 19.93 2.67
CA VAL A 194 -3.72 19.70 2.76
C VAL A 194 -2.98 21.04 2.89
N SER A 195 -2.00 21.09 3.77
CA SER A 195 -1.03 22.17 3.87
C SER A 195 0.36 21.64 3.55
N GLU A 196 1.07 22.29 2.65
CA GLU A 196 2.51 22.05 2.51
C GLU A 196 3.27 22.58 3.73
N ILE A 197 4.32 21.88 4.13
CA ILE A 197 5.24 22.29 5.18
C ILE A 197 6.56 22.65 4.49
N VAL A 198 6.95 23.92 4.60
CA VAL A 198 8.19 24.44 4.00
C VAL A 198 9.01 25.08 5.11
N ASN A 199 10.22 24.55 5.34
CA ASN A 199 11.12 24.95 6.43
C ASN A 199 10.45 24.86 7.81
N GLY A 200 9.71 23.78 8.06
CA GLY A 200 8.97 23.56 9.31
C GLY A 200 7.75 24.48 9.51
N GLN A 201 7.37 25.26 8.48
CA GLN A 201 6.24 26.19 8.55
C GLN A 201 5.12 25.78 7.56
N PRO A 202 3.90 25.56 8.06
CA PRO A 202 2.73 25.30 7.23
C PRO A 202 2.38 26.47 6.29
N ARG A 203 2.11 26.16 5.02
CA ARG A 203 1.59 27.09 4.01
C ARG A 203 0.06 27.17 4.08
N ASN A 204 -0.54 28.02 3.25
CA ASN A 204 -2.00 28.14 3.20
C ASN A 204 -2.62 26.78 2.82
N PRO A 205 -3.58 26.26 3.60
CA PRO A 205 -4.21 24.99 3.27
C PRO A 205 -5.06 25.07 2.01
N VAL A 206 -5.06 23.97 1.26
CA VAL A 206 -5.85 23.77 0.04
C VAL A 206 -6.88 22.66 0.30
N ASN A 207 -8.14 22.93 -0.03
CA ASN A 207 -9.21 21.92 0.03
C ASN A 207 -8.97 20.86 -1.07
N LEU A 208 -9.12 19.57 -0.76
CA LEU A 208 -8.86 18.49 -1.72
C LEU A 208 -9.90 18.37 -2.86
N GLY A 209 -10.96 19.17 -2.82
CA GLY A 209 -11.94 19.28 -3.90
C GLY A 209 -13.06 18.24 -3.83
N ILE A 210 -14.07 18.43 -4.68
CA ILE A 210 -15.35 17.69 -4.65
C ILE A 210 -15.25 16.20 -4.98
N LYS A 211 -14.13 15.73 -5.56
CA LYS A 211 -13.89 14.29 -5.76
C LYS A 211 -13.68 13.57 -4.42
N ILE A 212 -13.13 14.27 -3.44
CA ILE A 212 -12.82 13.71 -2.11
C ILE A 212 -13.83 14.18 -1.09
N ASN A 213 -14.15 15.48 -1.09
CA ASN A 213 -15.07 16.09 -0.14
C ASN A 213 -16.51 16.08 -0.67
N THR A 214 -17.42 15.62 0.17
CA THR A 214 -18.85 15.46 -0.07
C THR A 214 -19.64 16.49 0.73
N PRO A 215 -20.95 16.64 0.51
CA PRO A 215 -21.80 17.46 1.38
C PRO A 215 -21.91 16.94 2.83
N GLU A 216 -21.44 15.72 3.11
CA GLU A 216 -21.49 15.07 4.42
C GLU A 216 -20.15 15.22 5.17
N ASN A 217 -19.84 14.34 6.13
CA ASN A 217 -18.55 14.32 6.82
C ASN A 217 -17.55 13.41 6.11
N ASP A 218 -16.40 13.98 5.76
CA ASP A 218 -15.22 13.30 5.24
C ASP A 218 -14.03 13.55 6.17
N GLY A 219 -13.35 12.48 6.60
CA GLY A 219 -12.25 12.64 7.52
C GLY A 219 -11.37 11.44 7.74
N TYR A 220 -10.57 11.49 8.81
CA TYR A 220 -9.56 10.49 9.14
C TYR A 220 -8.61 10.15 7.97
N PRO A 221 -7.95 11.16 7.36
CA PRO A 221 -7.00 10.91 6.27
C PRO A 221 -5.82 10.06 6.75
N PHE A 222 -5.31 9.20 5.87
CA PHE A 222 -4.07 8.47 6.03
C PHE A 222 -3.37 8.34 4.66
N LEU A 223 -2.22 9.00 4.51
CA LEU A 223 -1.39 8.88 3.30
C LEU A 223 -0.38 7.74 3.47
N HIS A 224 -0.56 6.66 2.71
CA HIS A 224 0.37 5.54 2.71
C HIS A 224 1.62 5.84 1.87
N LYS A 225 2.76 5.20 2.19
CA LYS A 225 4.03 5.37 1.46
C LYS A 225 3.94 5.06 -0.04
N SER A 226 2.94 4.28 -0.46
CA SER A 226 2.66 4.02 -1.89
C SER A 226 2.02 5.20 -2.63
N GLY A 227 1.69 6.29 -1.94
CA GLY A 227 1.01 7.46 -2.51
C GLY A 227 -0.53 7.35 -2.55
N ARG A 228 -1.11 6.31 -1.95
CA ARG A 228 -2.58 6.22 -1.78
C ARG A 228 -3.02 6.99 -0.54
N LEU A 229 -4.06 7.81 -0.70
CA LEU A 229 -4.76 8.48 0.39
C LEU A 229 -5.98 7.64 0.77
N TYR A 230 -5.98 7.13 1.99
CA TYR A 230 -7.13 6.50 2.62
C TYR A 230 -7.87 7.55 3.45
N PHE A 231 -9.20 7.47 3.51
CA PHE A 231 -10.03 8.36 4.31
C PHE A 231 -11.39 7.71 4.58
N SER A 232 -12.19 8.30 5.46
CA SER A 232 -13.52 7.81 5.83
C SER A 232 -14.58 8.82 5.44
N SER A 233 -15.71 8.35 4.91
CA SER A 233 -16.75 9.22 4.36
C SER A 233 -18.15 8.71 4.64
N ARG A 234 -19.10 9.63 4.86
CA ARG A 234 -20.54 9.35 4.84
C ARG A 234 -21.20 9.59 3.47
N GLY A 235 -20.54 10.30 2.56
CA GLY A 235 -21.16 10.81 1.33
C GLY A 235 -20.87 10.04 0.05
N HIS A 236 -19.87 9.14 0.03
CA HIS A 236 -19.46 8.39 -1.17
C HIS A 236 -20.27 7.12 -1.47
N GLY A 237 -21.34 6.83 -0.70
CA GLY A 237 -22.26 5.72 -0.97
C GLY A 237 -21.71 4.33 -0.59
N GLY A 238 -21.19 4.21 0.64
CA GLY A 238 -20.67 2.96 1.19
C GLY A 238 -21.74 2.01 1.76
N ARG A 239 -21.31 1.04 2.58
CA ARG A 239 -22.20 0.00 3.13
C ARG A 239 -22.81 0.39 4.48
N GLY A 240 -22.13 1.25 5.23
CA GLY A 240 -22.49 1.68 6.57
C GLY A 240 -22.78 3.17 6.63
N GLY A 241 -22.49 3.78 7.79
CA GLY A 241 -22.59 5.22 7.97
C GLY A 241 -21.31 5.91 7.50
N LEU A 242 -20.23 5.80 8.28
CA LEU A 242 -18.87 6.08 7.82
C LEU A 242 -18.27 4.81 7.20
N ASP A 243 -17.76 4.92 5.98
CA ASP A 243 -17.02 3.85 5.30
C ASP A 243 -15.62 4.33 4.90
N ILE A 244 -14.67 3.41 4.82
CA ILE A 244 -13.28 3.68 4.41
C ILE A 244 -13.17 3.63 2.89
N PHE A 245 -12.62 4.68 2.30
CA PHE A 245 -12.31 4.80 0.89
C PHE A 245 -10.81 5.01 0.69
N TYR A 246 -10.33 4.77 -0.53
CA TYR A 246 -9.01 5.20 -0.95
C TYR A 246 -9.04 5.87 -2.31
N THR A 247 -8.10 6.78 -2.54
CA THR A 247 -7.82 7.41 -3.83
C THR A 247 -6.32 7.53 -4.04
N GLN A 248 -5.91 7.94 -5.23
CA GLN A 248 -4.52 8.18 -5.61
C GLN A 248 -4.42 9.48 -6.40
N PHE A 249 -3.29 10.16 -6.25
CA PHE A 249 -2.96 11.34 -7.04
C PHE A 249 -2.20 10.91 -8.30
N VAL A 250 -2.77 11.13 -9.47
CA VAL A 250 -2.23 10.71 -10.77
C VAL A 250 -2.31 11.89 -11.73
N ASN A 251 -1.21 12.21 -12.40
CA ASN A 251 -1.13 13.29 -13.41
C ASN A 251 -1.65 14.66 -12.93
N GLY A 252 -1.41 15.01 -11.67
CA GLY A 252 -1.82 16.30 -11.11
C GLY A 252 -3.26 16.35 -10.58
N GLU A 253 -3.99 15.23 -10.58
CA GLU A 253 -5.35 15.17 -10.06
C GLU A 253 -5.57 13.97 -9.14
N TRP A 254 -6.50 14.12 -8.19
CA TRP A 254 -7.05 13.00 -7.45
C TRP A 254 -8.01 12.20 -8.34
N MET A 255 -7.87 10.88 -8.28
CA MET A 255 -8.81 9.95 -8.90
C MET A 255 -10.10 9.86 -8.08
N ASP A 256 -11.16 9.30 -8.64
CA ASP A 256 -12.37 9.01 -7.86
C ASP A 256 -12.02 8.13 -6.65
N PRO A 257 -12.74 8.17 -5.53
CA PRO A 257 -12.48 7.25 -4.41
C PRO A 257 -13.04 5.85 -4.65
N VAL A 258 -12.35 4.78 -4.23
CA VAL A 258 -12.87 3.41 -4.18
C VAL A 258 -13.18 3.05 -2.74
N ALA A 259 -14.37 2.49 -2.47
CA ALA A 259 -14.67 1.89 -1.17
C ALA A 259 -13.75 0.68 -0.91
N MET A 260 -13.18 0.58 0.28
CA MET A 260 -12.47 -0.62 0.71
C MET A 260 -13.44 -1.82 0.76
N PRO A 261 -13.03 -3.01 0.32
CA PRO A 261 -13.89 -4.20 0.37
C PRO A 261 -14.02 -4.74 1.81
N ASP A 262 -14.85 -5.77 1.98
CA ASP A 262 -14.73 -6.65 3.16
C ASP A 262 -13.27 -7.10 3.33
N PRO A 263 -12.74 -7.24 4.56
CA PRO A 263 -13.42 -7.06 5.85
C PRO A 263 -13.34 -5.64 6.44
N PHE A 264 -12.91 -4.64 5.65
CA PHE A 264 -12.69 -3.27 6.13
C PHE A 264 -14.00 -2.52 6.33
N ASN A 265 -14.88 -2.53 5.33
CA ASN A 265 -16.20 -1.88 5.40
C ASN A 265 -17.33 -2.87 5.65
N THR A 266 -18.16 -2.56 6.64
CA THR A 266 -19.33 -3.32 7.08
C THR A 266 -20.60 -2.47 6.97
N ILE A 267 -21.71 -2.95 7.54
CA ILE A 267 -22.94 -2.14 7.64
C ILE A 267 -22.89 -1.10 8.78
N ASN A 268 -21.80 -1.06 9.55
CA ASN A 268 -21.61 -0.15 10.68
C ASN A 268 -20.65 0.99 10.30
N ASP A 269 -20.33 1.89 11.23
CA ASP A 269 -19.28 2.89 11.00
C ASP A 269 -17.90 2.20 11.07
N ASP A 270 -17.13 2.31 9.98
CA ASP A 270 -15.75 1.86 9.82
C ASP A 270 -14.88 3.07 9.39
N PHE A 271 -13.83 3.39 10.15
CA PHE A 271 -13.05 4.61 9.93
C PHE A 271 -11.63 4.57 10.50
N GLY A 272 -10.81 5.60 10.21
CA GLY A 272 -9.51 5.76 10.86
C GLY A 272 -8.50 4.66 10.52
N LEU A 273 -8.44 4.27 9.25
CA LEU A 273 -7.55 3.22 8.77
C LEU A 273 -6.10 3.71 8.67
N VAL A 274 -5.17 2.89 9.16
CA VAL A 274 -3.73 3.01 8.93
C VAL A 274 -3.15 1.67 8.48
N PHE A 275 -2.20 1.68 7.56
CA PHE A 275 -1.43 0.51 7.12
C PHE A 275 0.03 0.63 7.60
N ASN A 276 0.67 -0.52 7.84
CA ASN A 276 2.12 -0.59 7.85
C ASN A 276 2.69 -0.36 6.44
N ALA A 277 4.01 -0.14 6.35
CA ALA A 277 4.67 0.17 5.07
C ALA A 277 4.47 -0.89 3.98
N SER A 278 4.37 -2.17 4.34
CA SER A 278 4.15 -3.29 3.41
C SER A 278 2.68 -3.48 3.02
N ALA A 279 1.75 -2.70 3.60
CA ALA A 279 0.31 -2.85 3.43
C ALA A 279 -0.22 -4.28 3.68
N ASP A 280 0.47 -5.04 4.53
CA ASP A 280 0.06 -6.39 4.94
C ASP A 280 -0.71 -6.39 6.26
N THR A 281 -0.60 -5.32 7.03
CA THR A 281 -1.20 -5.16 8.34
C THR A 281 -1.82 -3.78 8.39
N ALA A 282 -3.10 -3.74 8.71
CA ALA A 282 -3.85 -2.51 8.93
C ALA A 282 -4.45 -2.49 10.33
N PHE A 283 -4.65 -1.28 10.83
CA PHE A 283 -5.46 -1.01 12.00
C PHE A 283 -6.52 0.00 11.63
N PHE A 284 -7.73 -0.21 12.09
CA PHE A 284 -8.84 0.70 11.80
C PHE A 284 -9.87 0.61 12.92
N THR A 285 -10.70 1.64 13.06
CA THR A 285 -11.81 1.67 14.00
C THR A 285 -13.07 1.14 13.35
N SER A 286 -13.84 0.38 14.10
CA SER A 286 -15.13 -0.11 13.65
C SER A 286 -16.13 -0.18 14.80
N THR A 287 -17.38 0.12 14.48
CA THR A 287 -18.54 -0.06 15.37
C THR A 287 -19.31 -1.36 15.11
N ARG A 288 -18.69 -2.33 14.42
CA ARG A 288 -19.23 -3.70 14.27
C ARG A 288 -19.44 -4.48 15.59
N GLY A 289 -18.93 -3.95 16.69
CA GLY A 289 -19.23 -4.38 18.06
C GLY A 289 -20.33 -3.52 18.69
N ASN A 290 -20.26 -3.32 20.01
CA ASN A 290 -21.16 -2.42 20.75
C ASN A 290 -20.52 -1.06 21.10
N SER A 291 -19.25 -0.88 20.73
CA SER A 291 -18.40 0.28 21.01
C SER A 291 -17.59 0.62 19.77
N MET A 292 -16.92 1.78 19.76
CA MET A 292 -15.82 2.01 18.82
C MET A 292 -14.64 1.16 19.26
N ASP A 293 -14.29 0.17 18.45
CA ASP A 293 -13.20 -0.76 18.74
C ASP A 293 -12.15 -0.70 17.64
N ILE A 294 -10.89 -0.92 18.00
CA ILE A 294 -9.79 -1.05 17.05
C ILE A 294 -9.67 -2.50 16.60
N TYR A 295 -9.75 -2.69 15.29
CA TYR A 295 -9.52 -3.96 14.62
C TYR A 295 -8.16 -3.96 13.94
N MET A 296 -7.48 -5.09 14.04
CA MET A 296 -6.30 -5.41 13.23
C MET A 296 -6.75 -6.24 12.05
N ALA A 297 -6.48 -5.77 10.82
CA ALA A 297 -6.52 -6.56 9.61
C ALA A 297 -5.12 -7.06 9.29
N TYR A 298 -4.97 -8.33 8.95
CA TYR A 298 -3.69 -8.89 8.51
C TYR A 298 -3.89 -9.75 7.27
N SER A 299 -2.94 -9.62 6.35
CA SER A 299 -2.92 -10.38 5.10
C SER A 299 -2.86 -11.87 5.42
N THR A 300 -3.76 -12.64 4.83
CA THR A 300 -3.67 -14.12 4.83
C THR A 300 -2.67 -14.61 3.79
N LEU A 301 -2.22 -13.73 2.89
CA LEU A 301 -1.17 -14.03 1.93
C LEU A 301 0.23 -13.83 2.54
N PRO A 302 1.23 -14.62 2.10
CA PRO A 302 2.63 -14.34 2.39
C PRO A 302 3.01 -12.93 1.97
N VAL A 303 3.73 -12.24 2.85
CA VAL A 303 4.29 -10.93 2.57
C VAL A 303 5.57 -11.11 1.76
N PHE A 304 5.68 -10.29 0.71
CA PHE A 304 6.86 -10.16 -0.12
C PHE A 304 7.33 -8.71 -0.03
N ASN A 305 8.48 -8.49 0.61
CA ASN A 305 9.10 -7.18 0.72
C ASN A 305 10.18 -7.06 -0.37
N GLU A 306 10.42 -5.84 -0.87
CA GLU A 306 11.56 -5.52 -1.75
C GLU A 306 11.60 -6.29 -3.08
N CYS A 307 10.47 -6.33 -3.79
CA CYS A 307 10.40 -6.98 -5.09
C CYS A 307 11.12 -6.15 -6.17
N ASN A 308 11.99 -6.79 -6.95
CA ASN A 308 12.69 -6.16 -8.06
C ASN A 308 11.76 -5.99 -9.27
N GLU A 309 12.05 -4.99 -10.12
CA GLU A 309 11.41 -4.90 -11.44
C GLU A 309 11.80 -6.11 -12.30
N GLN A 310 10.83 -6.63 -13.05
CA GLN A 310 11.02 -7.78 -13.91
C GLN A 310 12.07 -7.50 -14.97
N GLN A 311 13.07 -8.38 -15.04
CA GLN A 311 14.09 -8.32 -16.07
C GLN A 311 13.71 -9.22 -17.25
N ILE A 312 14.14 -8.84 -18.45
CA ILE A 312 13.96 -9.65 -19.66
C ILE A 312 15.28 -10.36 -19.93
N ASN A 313 15.24 -11.64 -20.31
CA ASN A 313 16.44 -12.35 -20.72
C ASN A 313 17.03 -11.67 -21.96
N GLU A 314 18.31 -11.32 -21.88
CA GLU A 314 19.09 -10.76 -22.98
C GLU A 314 20.27 -11.69 -23.27
N TYR A 315 20.34 -12.18 -24.51
CA TYR A 315 21.36 -13.14 -24.94
C TYR A 315 22.35 -12.50 -25.94
N CYS A 316 22.37 -11.16 -26.00
CA CYS A 316 23.21 -10.39 -26.90
C CYS A 316 24.45 -9.85 -26.17
N TYR A 317 25.62 -10.05 -26.76
CA TYR A 317 26.91 -9.68 -26.19
C TYR A 317 27.80 -9.00 -27.22
N THR A 318 28.64 -8.08 -26.77
CA THR A 318 29.71 -7.46 -27.59
C THR A 318 31.06 -7.98 -27.12
N PHE A 319 31.76 -8.67 -28.00
CA PHE A 319 33.15 -9.09 -27.82
C PHE A 319 34.07 -8.07 -28.45
N TYR A 320 35.19 -7.77 -27.80
CA TYR A 320 36.19 -6.86 -28.35
C TYR A 320 37.60 -7.24 -27.91
N GLU A 321 38.57 -7.06 -28.81
CA GLU A 321 40.00 -7.21 -28.54
C GLU A 321 40.57 -5.83 -28.17
N ALA A 322 40.95 -5.68 -26.90
CA ALA A 322 41.43 -4.41 -26.35
C ALA A 322 42.91 -4.13 -26.65
N HIS A 323 43.70 -5.16 -26.92
CA HIS A 323 45.16 -5.11 -27.08
C HIS A 323 45.59 -5.69 -28.43
N ALA A 324 44.89 -5.29 -29.50
CA ALA A 324 45.15 -5.76 -30.85
C ALA A 324 46.62 -5.57 -31.25
N MET A 325 47.23 -6.64 -31.75
CA MET A 325 48.58 -6.60 -32.34
C MET A 325 48.55 -5.86 -33.68
N THR A 326 49.67 -5.25 -34.05
CA THR A 326 49.83 -4.69 -35.40
C THR A 326 50.01 -5.84 -36.40
N LEU A 327 48.91 -6.27 -37.00
CA LEU A 327 48.90 -7.33 -38.01
C LEU A 327 49.04 -6.74 -39.43
N ASP A 328 49.67 -7.49 -40.32
CA ASP A 328 49.53 -7.24 -41.76
C ASP A 328 48.11 -7.64 -42.20
N THR A 329 47.22 -6.65 -42.20
CA THR A 329 45.79 -6.83 -42.52
C THR A 329 45.52 -7.33 -43.95
N THR A 330 46.54 -7.39 -44.82
CA THR A 330 46.42 -7.99 -46.15
C THR A 330 46.47 -9.53 -46.09
N LEU A 331 47.16 -10.08 -45.10
CA LEU A 331 47.38 -11.52 -44.94
C LEU A 331 46.65 -12.09 -43.72
N PHE A 332 46.51 -11.32 -42.64
CA PHE A 332 45.94 -11.79 -41.38
C PHE A 332 44.77 -10.94 -40.92
N ASN A 333 43.83 -11.57 -40.22
CA ASN A 333 42.75 -10.86 -39.54
C ASN A 333 42.33 -11.60 -38.27
N TYR A 334 41.74 -10.87 -37.34
CA TYR A 334 41.06 -11.44 -36.19
C TYR A 334 39.71 -12.03 -36.63
N GLU A 335 39.43 -13.25 -36.18
CA GLU A 335 38.16 -13.94 -36.36
C GLU A 335 37.71 -14.54 -35.03
N TRP A 336 36.54 -14.09 -34.57
CA TRP A 336 35.81 -14.66 -33.45
C TRP A 336 35.07 -15.90 -33.92
N ASP A 337 35.32 -17.04 -33.28
CA ASP A 337 34.45 -18.22 -33.31
C ASP A 337 33.62 -18.22 -32.03
N LEU A 338 32.30 -18.09 -32.17
CA LEU A 338 31.40 -17.87 -31.04
C LEU A 338 30.86 -19.18 -30.45
N GLY A 339 31.34 -20.33 -30.92
CA GLY A 339 30.99 -21.64 -30.36
C GLY A 339 29.58 -22.14 -30.69
N ASP A 340 28.76 -21.35 -31.39
CA ASP A 340 27.43 -21.74 -31.90
C ASP A 340 27.40 -21.96 -33.42
N GLY A 341 28.58 -21.99 -34.05
CA GLY A 341 28.77 -22.06 -35.50
C GLY A 341 28.88 -20.69 -36.18
N THR A 342 28.62 -19.59 -35.47
CA THR A 342 28.79 -18.24 -35.99
C THR A 342 30.25 -17.81 -35.89
N ARG A 343 30.75 -17.20 -36.98
CA ARG A 343 32.07 -16.57 -37.02
C ARG A 343 31.96 -15.12 -37.45
N LYS A 344 32.74 -14.24 -36.81
CA LYS A 344 32.75 -12.80 -37.10
C LYS A 344 34.18 -12.28 -37.17
N ARG A 345 34.44 -11.38 -38.11
CA ARG A 345 35.79 -10.85 -38.36
C ARG A 345 35.93 -9.43 -37.85
N GLY A 346 37.16 -9.10 -37.44
CA GLY A 346 37.51 -7.79 -36.92
C GLY A 346 37.74 -7.78 -35.41
N LEU A 347 38.07 -6.60 -34.90
CA LEU A 347 38.41 -6.41 -33.49
C LEU A 347 37.20 -6.45 -32.56
N THR A 348 35.99 -6.33 -33.11
CA THR A 348 34.74 -6.33 -32.36
C THR A 348 33.74 -7.28 -33.00
N ALA A 349 32.94 -7.97 -32.21
CA ALA A 349 31.87 -8.82 -32.67
C ALA A 349 30.64 -8.70 -31.75
N ASP A 350 29.54 -8.18 -32.28
CA ASP A 350 28.24 -8.25 -31.60
C ASP A 350 27.55 -9.56 -31.94
N HIS A 351 26.98 -10.28 -30.98
CA HIS A 351 26.28 -11.54 -31.26
C HIS A 351 25.18 -11.84 -30.27
N CYS A 352 24.07 -12.38 -30.76
CA CYS A 352 22.94 -12.83 -29.95
C CYS A 352 22.81 -14.35 -30.05
N PHE A 353 22.97 -15.04 -28.93
CA PHE A 353 22.83 -16.49 -28.87
C PHE A 353 21.35 -16.87 -28.94
N ALA A 354 21.03 -17.86 -29.77
CA ALA A 354 19.66 -18.30 -29.97
C ALA A 354 19.11 -19.15 -28.79
N LYS A 355 20.00 -19.72 -27.97
CA LYS A 355 19.66 -20.62 -26.86
C LYS A 355 20.58 -20.37 -25.68
N THR A 356 20.13 -20.81 -24.50
CA THR A 356 20.97 -20.93 -23.32
C THR A 356 21.92 -22.11 -23.47
N GLY A 357 23.08 -22.03 -22.83
CA GLY A 357 24.14 -23.03 -22.92
C GLY A 357 25.50 -22.46 -22.54
N ASN A 358 26.48 -23.35 -22.46
CA ASN A 358 27.87 -22.96 -22.32
C ASN A 358 28.53 -22.90 -23.69
N TYR A 359 29.06 -21.75 -24.05
CA TYR A 359 29.69 -21.47 -25.34
C TYR A 359 31.18 -21.25 -25.13
N THR A 360 32.01 -21.98 -25.88
CA THR A 360 33.44 -21.74 -25.94
C THR A 360 33.72 -20.71 -27.03
N ILE A 361 34.09 -19.49 -26.63
CA ILE A 361 34.40 -18.39 -27.53
C ILE A 361 35.90 -18.38 -27.79
N LEU A 362 36.30 -18.38 -29.06
CA LEU A 362 37.69 -18.33 -29.49
C LEU A 362 37.95 -17.04 -30.25
N LEU A 363 39.02 -16.34 -29.88
CA LEU A 363 39.60 -15.30 -30.72
C LEU A 363 40.79 -15.89 -31.46
N ASN A 364 40.68 -16.02 -32.78
CA ASN A 364 41.72 -16.57 -33.64
C ASN A 364 42.31 -15.48 -34.52
N VAL A 365 43.61 -15.58 -34.80
CA VAL A 365 44.20 -14.91 -35.95
C VAL A 365 44.20 -15.89 -37.11
N ILE A 366 43.55 -15.51 -38.21
CA ILE A 366 43.40 -16.34 -39.39
C ILE A 366 44.22 -15.79 -40.54
N ASP A 367 44.74 -16.68 -41.38
CA ASP A 367 45.31 -16.32 -42.67
C ASP A 367 44.17 -16.12 -43.69
N LEU A 368 44.13 -14.96 -44.33
CA LEU A 368 43.06 -14.58 -45.27
C LEU A 368 43.15 -15.32 -46.61
N VAL A 369 44.33 -15.84 -46.97
CA VAL A 369 44.60 -16.60 -48.20
C VAL A 369 44.20 -18.06 -48.00
N THR A 370 44.72 -18.73 -46.97
CA THR A 370 44.44 -20.16 -46.74
C THR A 370 43.12 -20.42 -46.02
N ARG A 371 42.60 -19.40 -45.31
CA ARG A 371 41.44 -19.50 -44.41
C ARG A 371 41.67 -20.41 -43.19
N GLU A 372 42.91 -20.74 -42.90
CA GLU A 372 43.29 -21.53 -41.73
C GLU A 372 43.56 -20.64 -40.52
N VAL A 373 43.40 -21.21 -39.32
CA VAL A 373 43.79 -20.55 -38.07
C VAL A 373 45.31 -20.56 -37.99
N TYR A 374 45.91 -19.37 -37.96
CA TYR A 374 47.35 -19.19 -37.79
C TYR A 374 47.74 -19.40 -36.32
N TYR A 375 47.03 -18.76 -35.39
CA TYR A 375 47.10 -19.06 -33.96
C TYR A 375 45.82 -18.65 -33.22
N ASN A 376 45.55 -19.28 -32.07
CA ASN A 376 44.49 -18.88 -31.15
C ASN A 376 45.05 -17.87 -30.13
N GLU A 377 44.50 -16.66 -30.12
CA GLU A 377 44.88 -15.58 -29.19
C GLU A 377 44.28 -15.82 -27.80
N ALA A 378 42.99 -16.15 -27.76
CA ALA A 378 42.26 -16.33 -26.51
C ALA A 378 41.13 -17.35 -26.63
N THR A 379 40.79 -17.91 -25.47
CA THR A 379 39.66 -18.82 -25.27
C THR A 379 38.88 -18.40 -24.03
N TYR A 380 37.56 -18.24 -24.15
CA TYR A 380 36.65 -17.89 -23.06
C TYR A 380 35.50 -18.89 -22.98
N SER A 381 35.05 -19.21 -21.77
CA SER A 381 33.81 -19.96 -21.55
C SER A 381 32.71 -18.99 -21.13
N LEU A 382 31.66 -18.88 -21.93
CA LEU A 382 30.50 -18.03 -21.67
C LEU A 382 29.28 -18.91 -21.35
N LEU A 383 28.80 -18.82 -20.12
CA LEU A 383 27.51 -19.41 -19.74
C LEU A 383 26.40 -18.41 -20.05
N VAL A 384 25.57 -18.73 -21.05
CA VAL A 384 24.33 -18.03 -21.35
C VAL A 384 23.20 -18.77 -20.63
N GLU A 385 22.59 -18.14 -19.64
CA GLU A 385 21.50 -18.72 -18.84
C GLU A 385 20.31 -17.76 -18.71
N ASP A 386 19.16 -18.32 -18.34
CA ASP A 386 17.97 -17.52 -18.05
C ASP A 386 18.11 -16.85 -16.68
N ILE A 387 17.63 -15.62 -16.57
CA ILE A 387 17.61 -14.90 -15.30
C ILE A 387 16.75 -15.66 -14.30
N LYS A 388 17.29 -15.87 -13.10
CA LYS A 388 16.58 -16.53 -12.00
C LYS A 388 15.66 -15.54 -11.29
N GLN A 389 14.37 -15.60 -11.60
CA GLN A 389 13.32 -14.75 -11.04
C GLN A 389 11.94 -15.37 -11.27
N PRO A 390 10.93 -14.98 -10.47
CA PRO A 390 9.54 -15.11 -10.90
C PRO A 390 9.32 -14.29 -12.18
N TYR A 391 8.40 -14.74 -13.05
CA TYR A 391 8.18 -14.07 -14.33
C TYR A 391 6.69 -13.90 -14.62
N ILE A 392 6.27 -12.65 -14.81
CA ILE A 392 4.91 -12.26 -15.17
C ILE A 392 4.80 -12.16 -16.70
N THR A 393 3.99 -13.04 -17.27
CA THR A 393 3.53 -12.96 -18.65
C THR A 393 2.17 -12.29 -18.68
N ALA A 394 2.11 -11.08 -19.24
CA ALA A 394 0.90 -10.28 -19.43
C ALA A 394 1.16 -9.19 -20.50
N VAL A 395 0.08 -8.56 -20.98
CA VAL A 395 0.19 -7.36 -21.84
C VAL A 395 0.78 -6.19 -21.07
N ASP A 396 1.52 -5.31 -21.74
CA ASP A 396 2.08 -4.09 -21.11
C ASP A 396 1.05 -2.94 -21.03
N THR A 397 0.02 -2.98 -21.87
CA THR A 397 -1.01 -1.94 -21.95
C THR A 397 -2.38 -2.54 -22.22
N ALA A 398 -3.40 -2.03 -21.55
CA ALA A 398 -4.79 -2.48 -21.68
C ALA A 398 -5.79 -1.32 -21.56
N TYR A 399 -7.06 -1.59 -21.87
CA TYR A 399 -8.16 -0.64 -21.64
C TYR A 399 -8.96 -1.03 -20.39
N VAL A 400 -9.49 -0.02 -19.70
CA VAL A 400 -10.43 -0.21 -18.59
C VAL A 400 -11.55 -1.19 -18.96
N GLY A 401 -11.85 -2.12 -18.05
CA GLY A 401 -12.91 -3.13 -18.23
C GLY A 401 -12.52 -4.31 -19.15
N THR A 402 -11.28 -4.39 -19.61
CA THR A 402 -10.79 -5.54 -20.38
C THR A 402 -10.20 -6.60 -19.44
N ASP A 403 -10.57 -7.86 -19.65
CA ASP A 403 -9.99 -8.97 -18.90
C ASP A 403 -8.56 -9.24 -19.38
N ILE A 404 -7.61 -9.17 -18.46
CA ILE A 404 -6.19 -9.40 -18.73
C ILE A 404 -5.78 -10.73 -18.11
N GLN A 405 -5.16 -11.58 -18.93
CA GLN A 405 -4.56 -12.83 -18.48
C GLN A 405 -3.14 -12.57 -17.95
N PHE A 406 -2.91 -12.97 -16.70
CA PHE A 406 -1.61 -13.00 -16.06
C PHE A 406 -1.18 -14.47 -15.89
N SER A 407 0.09 -14.75 -16.17
CA SER A 407 0.66 -16.09 -16.00
C SER A 407 2.06 -16.05 -15.42
N ALA A 408 2.30 -16.90 -14.42
CA ALA A 408 3.60 -17.11 -13.80
C ALA A 408 4.41 -18.26 -14.46
N LEU A 409 3.93 -18.83 -15.58
CA LEU A 409 4.46 -20.07 -16.16
C LEU A 409 5.95 -20.02 -16.53
N LYS A 410 6.47 -18.84 -16.88
CA LYS A 410 7.87 -18.63 -17.28
C LYS A 410 8.82 -18.38 -16.09
N SER A 411 8.34 -18.50 -14.85
CA SER A 411 9.19 -18.31 -13.66
C SER A 411 10.33 -19.33 -13.65
N ASN A 412 11.55 -18.86 -13.42
CA ASN A 412 12.77 -19.65 -13.39
C ASN A 412 13.46 -19.47 -12.03
N LEU A 413 13.44 -20.48 -11.17
CA LEU A 413 13.89 -20.37 -9.79
C LEU A 413 14.63 -21.64 -9.35
N ASP A 414 15.51 -21.49 -8.36
CA ASP A 414 16.31 -22.58 -7.79
C ASP A 414 15.54 -23.46 -6.79
N PHE A 415 14.23 -23.22 -6.61
CA PHE A 415 13.38 -23.98 -5.69
C PHE A 415 12.03 -24.36 -6.33
N THR A 416 11.43 -25.43 -5.83
CA THR A 416 10.10 -25.88 -6.25
C THR A 416 9.03 -24.97 -5.69
N ILE A 417 8.24 -24.36 -6.57
CA ILE A 417 7.16 -23.43 -6.17
C ILE A 417 5.98 -24.19 -5.57
N ALA A 418 5.58 -23.83 -4.35
CA ALA A 418 4.38 -24.30 -3.66
C ALA A 418 3.16 -23.40 -3.87
N GLY A 419 3.37 -22.09 -4.03
CA GLY A 419 2.28 -21.12 -4.10
C GLY A 419 2.62 -19.89 -4.94
N TYR A 420 1.58 -19.28 -5.52
CA TYR A 420 1.64 -18.08 -6.34
C TYR A 420 0.65 -17.05 -5.81
N TYR A 421 1.11 -15.81 -5.67
CA TYR A 421 0.38 -14.73 -5.02
C TYR A 421 0.50 -13.46 -5.85
N TRP A 422 -0.63 -12.97 -6.32
CA TRP A 422 -0.72 -11.77 -7.13
C TRP A 422 -1.23 -10.59 -6.29
N ASP A 423 -0.58 -9.44 -6.41
CA ASP A 423 -1.13 -8.15 -6.03
C ASP A 423 -1.19 -7.27 -7.27
N PHE A 424 -2.39 -6.87 -7.69
CA PHE A 424 -2.58 -6.15 -8.95
C PHE A 424 -2.37 -4.63 -8.80
N GLY A 425 -2.07 -4.13 -7.60
CA GLY A 425 -1.85 -2.69 -7.39
C GLY A 425 -3.13 -1.86 -7.39
N ASP A 426 -4.31 -2.47 -7.25
CA ASP A 426 -5.62 -1.83 -7.05
C ASP A 426 -6.39 -2.38 -5.83
N ALA A 427 -5.65 -2.94 -4.88
CA ALA A 427 -6.14 -3.66 -3.69
C ALA A 427 -6.86 -4.99 -3.98
N SER A 428 -6.93 -5.42 -5.25
CA SER A 428 -7.29 -6.79 -5.58
C SER A 428 -6.06 -7.70 -5.60
N ARG A 429 -6.30 -8.98 -5.29
CA ARG A 429 -5.27 -10.01 -5.22
C ARG A 429 -5.80 -11.31 -5.81
N ALA A 430 -4.91 -12.22 -6.15
CA ALA A 430 -5.26 -13.57 -6.57
C ALA A 430 -4.25 -14.59 -6.05
N GLU A 431 -4.71 -15.82 -5.88
CA GLU A 431 -3.89 -16.99 -5.60
C GLU A 431 -4.13 -17.92 -6.78
N ASN A 432 -3.06 -18.31 -7.49
CA ASN A 432 -2.97 -19.34 -8.54
C ASN A 432 -1.79 -19.00 -9.46
N ARG A 433 -1.23 -19.99 -10.16
CA ARG A 433 -0.16 -19.75 -11.16
C ARG A 433 -0.62 -18.80 -12.27
N ASP A 434 -1.88 -18.95 -12.68
CA ASP A 434 -2.51 -18.13 -13.71
C ASP A 434 -3.70 -17.39 -13.09
N ALA A 435 -3.87 -16.12 -13.46
CA ALA A 435 -4.93 -15.27 -12.92
C ALA A 435 -5.55 -14.42 -14.03
N LEU A 436 -6.85 -14.13 -13.89
CA LEU A 436 -7.58 -13.19 -14.74
C LEU A 436 -7.93 -11.97 -13.89
N HIS A 437 -7.64 -10.77 -14.38
CA HIS A 437 -7.96 -9.53 -13.67
C HIS A 437 -8.45 -8.43 -14.60
N THR A 438 -9.33 -7.58 -14.08
CA THR A 438 -10.00 -6.51 -14.82
C THR A 438 -9.87 -5.20 -14.06
N PHE A 439 -9.05 -4.28 -14.59
CA PHE A 439 -8.88 -2.97 -13.99
C PHE A 439 -10.10 -2.08 -14.28
N ARG A 440 -10.65 -1.48 -13.22
CA ARG A 440 -11.86 -0.65 -13.29
C ARG A 440 -11.57 0.83 -13.55
N ARG A 441 -10.30 1.24 -13.49
CA ARG A 441 -9.88 2.64 -13.62
C ARG A 441 -8.61 2.75 -14.45
N PRO A 442 -8.39 3.88 -15.15
CA PRO A 442 -7.15 4.13 -15.83
C PRO A 442 -6.04 4.46 -14.83
N GLY A 443 -4.80 4.15 -15.18
CA GLY A 443 -3.64 4.36 -14.32
C GLY A 443 -2.46 3.48 -14.67
N ILE A 444 -1.34 3.67 -13.97
CA ILE A 444 -0.19 2.77 -14.03
C ILE A 444 -0.23 1.89 -12.79
N TYR A 445 -0.29 0.58 -13.01
CA TYR A 445 -0.40 -0.41 -11.94
C TYR A 445 0.91 -1.20 -11.84
N ASN A 446 1.53 -1.17 -10.66
CA ASN A 446 2.66 -2.04 -10.33
C ASN A 446 2.09 -3.40 -9.92
N VAL A 447 2.00 -4.34 -10.86
CA VAL A 447 1.53 -5.70 -10.60
C VAL A 447 2.68 -6.51 -10.03
N GLN A 448 2.47 -7.08 -8.84
CA GLN A 448 3.45 -7.89 -8.14
C GLN A 448 3.06 -9.37 -8.22
N LEU A 449 4.03 -10.22 -8.52
CA LEU A 449 3.95 -11.68 -8.37
C LEU A 449 4.92 -12.10 -7.28
N GLY A 450 4.40 -12.71 -6.23
CA GLY A 450 5.18 -13.41 -5.21
C GLY A 450 4.99 -14.91 -5.31
N VAL A 451 6.05 -15.67 -5.03
CA VAL A 451 6.03 -17.13 -5.03
C VAL A 451 6.69 -17.68 -3.77
N THR A 452 6.12 -18.74 -3.21
CA THR A 452 6.70 -19.47 -2.07
C THR A 452 7.19 -20.84 -2.51
N GLY A 453 8.28 -21.31 -1.92
CA GLY A 453 8.81 -22.65 -2.10
C GLY A 453 8.09 -23.70 -1.27
N THR A 454 8.20 -24.97 -1.67
CA THR A 454 7.81 -26.12 -0.85
C THR A 454 8.71 -26.19 0.39
N VAL A 455 8.11 -26.38 1.56
CA VAL A 455 8.87 -26.52 2.80
C VAL A 455 9.31 -27.98 2.97
N ALA A 456 10.61 -28.20 3.19
CA ALA A 456 11.18 -29.54 3.36
C ALA A 456 11.02 -30.13 4.79
N ASP A 457 10.80 -29.28 5.80
CA ASP A 457 10.68 -29.62 7.23
C ASP A 457 9.65 -28.69 7.90
N GLU A 458 8.80 -29.19 8.81
CA GLU A 458 7.81 -28.41 9.54
C GLU A 458 8.39 -27.19 10.30
N ASN A 459 9.69 -27.18 10.58
CA ASN A 459 10.38 -26.07 11.24
C ASN A 459 11.12 -25.10 10.29
N ALA A 460 11.18 -25.40 8.99
CA ALA A 460 11.84 -24.55 8.00
C ALA A 460 10.87 -23.48 7.46
N PHE A 461 11.40 -22.28 7.16
CA PHE A 461 10.63 -21.28 6.44
C PHE A 461 10.66 -21.58 4.94
N PRO A 462 9.54 -21.42 4.21
CA PRO A 462 9.55 -21.56 2.76
C PRO A 462 10.43 -20.49 2.13
N ASP A 463 11.18 -20.87 1.10
CA ASP A 463 11.83 -19.91 0.20
C ASP A 463 10.79 -18.95 -0.38
N LYS A 464 11.20 -17.70 -0.64
CA LYS A 464 10.33 -16.68 -1.22
C LYS A 464 11.07 -15.90 -2.28
N ALA A 465 10.38 -15.59 -3.36
CA ALA A 465 10.84 -14.65 -4.37
C ALA A 465 9.66 -13.81 -4.86
N CYS A 466 9.93 -12.61 -5.35
CA CYS A 466 8.90 -11.78 -5.98
C CYS A 466 9.46 -10.87 -7.06
N VAL A 467 8.57 -10.41 -7.94
CA VAL A 467 8.88 -9.52 -9.06
C VAL A 467 7.73 -8.54 -9.29
N ILE A 468 8.04 -7.36 -9.86
CA ILE A 468 7.06 -6.34 -10.25
C ILE A 468 7.08 -6.13 -11.77
N LYS A 469 5.90 -6.06 -12.39
CA LYS A 469 5.70 -5.63 -13.79
C LYS A 469 4.70 -4.48 -13.84
N LYS A 470 5.03 -3.40 -14.56
CA LYS A 470 4.16 -2.24 -14.76
C LYS A 470 3.12 -2.54 -15.86
N ILE A 471 1.85 -2.26 -15.59
CA ILE A 471 0.75 -2.34 -16.56
C ILE A 471 0.11 -0.96 -16.70
N VAL A 472 0.02 -0.46 -17.93
CA VAL A 472 -0.64 0.82 -18.23
C VAL A 472 -2.09 0.55 -18.63
N VAL A 473 -3.04 1.10 -17.89
CA VAL A 473 -4.47 0.97 -18.19
C VAL A 473 -5.01 2.30 -18.66
N MET A 474 -5.57 2.31 -19.87
CA MET A 474 -6.05 3.52 -20.53
C MET A 474 -7.58 3.56 -20.57
N GLN A 475 -8.14 4.76 -20.58
CA GLN A 475 -9.54 4.97 -20.88
C GLN A 475 -9.76 4.83 -22.39
N ARG A 476 -10.87 4.21 -22.82
CA ARG A 476 -11.28 4.29 -24.23
C ARG A 476 -11.78 5.71 -24.51
N ASN A 477 -11.13 6.41 -25.43
CA ASN A 477 -11.69 7.64 -25.98
C ASN A 477 -12.93 7.26 -26.80
N ARG A 478 -14.06 7.88 -26.49
CA ARG A 478 -15.29 7.73 -27.28
C ARG A 478 -15.23 8.54 -28.55
#